data_AF-A0A925VIY8-F1
#
_entry.id   AF-A0A925VIY8-F1
#
_cell.length_a   1.000
_cell.length_b   1.000
_cell.length_c   1.000
_cell.angle_alpha   90.00
_cell.angle_beta   90.00
_cell.angle_gamma   90.00
#
_symmetry.space_group_name_H-M   'P 1'
#
loop_
_entity.id
_entity.type
_entity.pdbx_description
1 polymer ?
#
loop_
_entity_poly.entity_id
_entity_poly.type
_entity_poly.pdbx_seq_one_letter_code
_entity_poly.pdbx_strand_id
1 'polypeptide(L)'
;MSDIVREKKRRLQQLQLTQARYGINTPPEITIEIEDLVAEIAQLERDAAQNQAVGPIKPGGLVAQIQRASLERQLSSLEEEYKAVDQQRNSTLDAGQRVQLQRKLDGLIQEIQVVEEKLLQL
;
A
#
# COMPACT_ATOMS: atom_id res chain seq x y z
N MET A 1 -4.25 -19.21 -14.36
CA MET A 1 -5.03 -18.47 -13.34
C MET A 1 -4.13 -17.80 -12.29
N SER A 2 -2.95 -18.35 -11.99
CA SER A 2 -2.01 -17.81 -11.00
C SER A 2 -1.19 -16.60 -11.47
N ASP A 3 -1.11 -16.36 -12.78
CA ASP A 3 -0.21 -15.36 -13.36
C ASP A 3 -0.74 -13.93 -13.20
N ILE A 4 -2.06 -13.73 -13.23
CA ILE A 4 -2.71 -12.42 -13.08
C ILE A 4 -2.53 -11.88 -11.65
N VAL A 5 -2.75 -12.71 -10.63
CA VAL A 5 -2.54 -12.31 -9.22
C VAL A 5 -1.06 -12.05 -8.94
N ARG A 6 -0.15 -12.85 -9.52
CA ARG A 6 1.30 -12.64 -9.40
C ARG A 6 1.74 -11.31 -10.00
N GLU A 7 1.26 -10.98 -11.21
CA GLU A 7 1.61 -9.74 -11.87
C GLU A 7 1.07 -8.52 -11.11
N LYS A 8 -0.18 -8.59 -10.63
CA LYS A 8 -0.77 -7.53 -9.80
C LYS A 8 -0.03 -7.34 -8.48
N LYS A 9 0.40 -8.43 -7.82
CA LYS A 9 1.24 -8.35 -6.61
C LYS A 9 2.61 -7.74 -6.89
N ARG A 10 3.22 -8.05 -8.04
CA ARG A 10 4.48 -7.46 -8.46
C ARG A 10 4.34 -5.94 -8.65
N ARG A 11 3.27 -5.51 -9.32
CA ARG A 11 2.98 -4.09 -9.54
C ARG A 11 2.67 -3.38 -8.22
N LEU A 12 1.87 -3.99 -7.34
CA LEU A 12 1.61 -3.49 -6.00
C LEU A 12 2.91 -3.27 -5.21
N GLN A 13 3.83 -4.23 -5.25
CA GLN A 13 5.12 -4.12 -4.56
C GLN A 13 5.99 -2.97 -5.10
N GLN A 14 5.98 -2.72 -6.41
CA GLN A 14 6.69 -1.60 -7.03
C GLN A 14 6.09 -0.25 -6.62
N LEU A 15 4.76 -0.15 -6.55
CA LEU A 15 4.07 1.06 -6.13
C LEU A 15 4.26 1.32 -4.63
N GLN A 16 4.25 0.28 -3.80
CA GLN A 16 4.56 0.38 -2.37
C GLN A 16 6.03 0.77 -2.12
N LEU A 17 6.97 0.29 -2.93
CA LEU A 17 8.36 0.75 -2.87
C LEU A 17 8.48 2.22 -3.27
N THR A 18 7.73 2.64 -4.29
CA THR A 18 7.63 4.05 -4.68
C THR A 18 7.03 4.88 -3.55
N GLN A 19 5.95 4.42 -2.93
CA GLN A 19 5.33 5.06 -1.77
C GLN A 19 6.27 5.11 -0.56
N ALA A 20 7.06 4.05 -0.31
CA ALA A 20 8.05 4.04 0.76
C ALA A 20 9.22 4.99 0.47
N ARG A 21 9.58 5.15 -0.82
CA ARG A 21 10.66 6.05 -1.26
C ARG A 21 10.28 7.52 -1.17
N TYR A 22 9.05 7.86 -1.53
CA TYR A 22 8.56 9.24 -1.55
C TYR A 22 7.76 9.61 -0.29
N GLY A 23 7.30 8.62 0.47
CA GLY A 23 6.58 8.78 1.72
C GLY A 23 5.33 9.63 1.54
N ILE A 24 5.32 10.77 2.22
CA ILE A 24 4.20 11.73 2.20
C ILE A 24 4.10 12.46 0.84
N ASN A 25 5.19 12.52 0.06
CA ASN A 25 5.23 13.16 -1.26
C ASN A 25 4.82 12.22 -2.39
N THR A 26 4.30 11.05 -2.04
CA THR A 26 3.81 10.10 -3.03
C THR A 26 2.59 10.71 -3.72
N PRO A 27 2.58 10.81 -5.07
CA PRO A 27 1.43 11.30 -5.81
C PRO A 27 0.16 10.55 -5.41
N PRO A 28 -0.99 11.24 -5.26
CA PRO A 28 -2.22 10.62 -4.81
C PRO A 28 -2.67 9.49 -5.75
N GLU A 29 -2.35 9.57 -7.05
CA GLU A 29 -2.63 8.52 -8.03
C GLU A 29 -1.99 7.18 -7.66
N ILE A 30 -0.79 7.20 -7.06
CA ILE A 30 -0.09 5.99 -6.61
C ILE A 30 -0.78 5.40 -5.38
N THR A 31 -1.25 6.24 -4.46
CA THR A 31 -1.97 5.76 -3.27
C THR A 31 -3.31 5.14 -3.66
N ILE A 32 -4.03 5.78 -4.58
CA ILE A 32 -5.29 5.25 -5.15
C ILE A 32 -5.03 3.94 -5.90
N GLU A 33 -4.00 3.86 -6.74
CA GLU A 33 -3.67 2.63 -7.48
C GLU A 33 -3.26 1.48 -6.53
N ILE A 34 -2.59 1.79 -5.41
CA ILE A 34 -2.31 0.80 -4.35
C ILE A 34 -3.61 0.29 -3.73
N GLU A 35 -4.53 1.18 -3.35
CA GLU A 35 -5.82 0.82 -2.75
C GLU A 35 -6.66 -0.05 -3.70
N ASP A 36 -6.73 0.32 -4.97
CA ASP A 36 -7.44 -0.41 -6.02
C ASP A 36 -6.82 -1.79 -6.25
N LEU A 37 -5.49 -1.88 -6.37
CA LEU A 37 -4.79 -3.16 -6.56
C LEU A 37 -4.95 -4.09 -5.36
N VAL A 38 -4.96 -3.56 -4.13
CA VAL A 38 -5.21 -4.34 -2.91
C VAL A 38 -6.63 -4.91 -2.93
N ALA A 39 -7.63 -4.10 -3.24
CA ALA A 39 -9.02 -4.55 -3.34
C ALA A 39 -9.21 -5.62 -4.43
N GLU A 40 -8.60 -5.42 -5.59
CA GLU A 40 -8.69 -6.33 -6.73
C GLU A 40 -7.98 -7.67 -6.46
N ILE A 41 -6.79 -7.65 -5.86
CA ILE A 41 -6.09 -8.89 -5.45
C ILE A 41 -6.93 -9.64 -4.42
N ALA A 42 -7.48 -8.96 -3.41
CA ALA A 42 -8.32 -9.58 -2.40
C ALA A 42 -9.61 -10.18 -2.98
N GLN A 43 -10.16 -9.57 -4.03
CA GLN A 43 -11.30 -10.12 -4.75
C GLN A 43 -10.92 -11.35 -5.58
N LEU A 44 -9.86 -11.28 -6.38
CA LEU A 44 -9.37 -12.40 -7.17
C LEU A 44 -8.97 -13.61 -6.32
N GLU A 45 -8.40 -13.38 -5.14
CA GLU A 45 -8.09 -14.45 -4.19
C GLU A 45 -9.34 -15.08 -3.56
N ARG A 46 -10.36 -14.28 -3.26
CA ARG A 46 -11.67 -14.79 -2.79
C ARG A 46 -12.35 -15.63 -3.87
N ASP A 47 -12.37 -15.14 -5.10
CA ASP A 47 -12.97 -15.83 -6.24
C ASP A 47 -12.21 -17.15 -6.54
N ALA A 48 -10.87 -17.12 -6.46
CA ALA A 48 -10.05 -18.31 -6.60
C ALA A 48 -10.24 -19.32 -5.46
N ALA A 49 -10.47 -18.84 -4.22
CA ALA A 49 -10.76 -19.69 -3.08
C ALA A 49 -12.16 -20.32 -3.15
N GLN A 50 -13.17 -19.56 -3.58
CA GLN A 50 -14.53 -20.07 -3.80
C GLN A 50 -14.58 -21.10 -4.92
N ASN A 51 -13.83 -20.91 -6.01
CA ASN A 51 -13.71 -21.90 -7.08
C ASN A 51 -12.98 -23.19 -6.66
N GLN A 52 -12.22 -23.17 -5.56
CA GLN A 52 -11.51 -24.33 -5.01
C GLN A 52 -12.26 -25.01 -3.85
N ALA A 53 -13.38 -24.45 -3.39
CA ALA A 53 -14.08 -24.89 -2.18
C ALA A 53 -15.13 -26.00 -2.39
N VAL A 54 -15.19 -26.66 -3.56
CA VAL A 54 -16.04 -27.86 -3.76
C VAL A 54 -15.19 -29.12 -3.62
N GLY A 55 -14.81 -29.46 -2.39
CA GLY A 55 -14.06 -30.68 -2.05
C GLY A 55 -14.25 -31.07 -0.58
N PRO A 56 -14.26 -32.37 -0.24
CA PRO A 56 -14.73 -32.86 1.04
C PRO A 56 -13.87 -32.34 2.20
N ILE A 57 -14.53 -31.81 3.23
CA ILE A 57 -13.93 -31.15 4.40
C ILE A 57 -12.98 -32.13 5.11
N LYS A 58 -11.67 -31.90 4.98
CA LYS A 58 -10.64 -32.64 5.72
C LYS A 58 -10.49 -32.05 7.14
N PRO A 59 -10.24 -32.87 8.18
CA PRO A 59 -10.16 -32.43 9.58
C PRO A 59 -9.09 -31.35 9.86
N GLY A 60 -8.11 -31.15 8.98
CA GLY A 60 -7.17 -30.01 9.05
C GLY A 60 -7.79 -28.63 8.78
N GLY A 61 -9.01 -28.58 8.19
CA GLY A 61 -9.71 -27.34 7.87
C GLY A 61 -10.15 -26.56 9.09
N LEU A 62 -10.49 -27.23 10.20
CA LEU A 62 -10.92 -26.56 11.42
C LEU A 62 -9.75 -25.83 12.11
N VAL A 63 -8.58 -26.47 12.18
CA VAL A 63 -7.35 -25.84 12.71
C VAL A 63 -6.93 -24.67 11.83
N ALA A 64 -7.00 -24.83 10.50
CA ALA A 64 -6.73 -23.74 9.57
C ALA A 64 -7.74 -22.58 9.69
N GLN A 65 -9.01 -22.87 9.92
CA GLN A 65 -10.04 -21.84 10.17
C GLN A 65 -9.80 -21.10 11.49
N ILE A 66 -9.42 -21.81 12.55
CA ILE A 66 -9.09 -21.19 13.85
C ILE A 66 -7.84 -20.33 13.74
N GLN A 67 -6.79 -20.83 13.07
CA GLN A 67 -5.58 -20.06 12.80
C GLN A 67 -5.89 -18.82 11.96
N ARG A 68 -6.70 -18.97 10.91
CA ARG A 68 -7.16 -17.84 10.10
C ARG A 68 -7.90 -16.80 10.92
N ALA A 69 -8.85 -17.21 11.76
CA ALA A 69 -9.59 -16.29 12.62
C ALA A 69 -8.67 -15.57 13.63
N SER A 70 -7.59 -16.21 14.09
CA SER A 70 -6.59 -15.56 14.94
C SER A 70 -5.76 -14.53 14.18
N LEU A 71 -5.34 -14.84 12.94
CA LEU A 71 -4.60 -13.92 12.08
C LEU A 71 -5.45 -12.71 11.66
N GLU A 72 -6.74 -12.92 11.37
CA GLU A 72 -7.68 -11.83 11.05
C GLU A 72 -7.83 -10.85 12.22
N ARG A 73 -7.89 -11.34 13.47
CA ARG A 73 -7.90 -10.47 14.66
C ARG A 73 -6.59 -9.70 14.83
N GLN A 74 -5.45 -10.34 14.57
CA GLN A 74 -4.15 -9.68 14.65
C GLN A 74 -4.01 -8.58 13.59
N LEU A 75 -4.48 -8.82 12.36
CA LEU A 75 -4.51 -7.81 11.30
C LEU A 75 -5.38 -6.62 11.69
N SER A 76 -6.59 -6.85 12.19
CA SER A 76 -7.48 -5.78 12.63
C SER A 76 -6.85 -4.91 13.72
N SER A 77 -6.17 -5.52 14.70
CA SER A 77 -5.45 -4.79 15.75
C SER A 77 -4.33 -3.93 15.17
N LEU A 78 -3.54 -4.47 14.23
CA LEU A 78 -2.42 -3.77 13.63
C LEU A 78 -2.89 -2.61 12.73
N GLU A 79 -4.02 -2.77 12.03
CA GLU A 79 -4.64 -1.70 11.23
C GLU A 79 -5.14 -0.55 12.10
N GLU A 80 -5.72 -0.85 13.26
CA GLU A 80 -6.14 0.16 14.24
C GLU A 80 -4.94 0.93 14.80
N GLU A 81 -3.86 0.23 15.16
CA GLU A 81 -2.61 0.85 15.61
C GLU A 81 -2.00 1.74 14.52
N TYR A 82 -1.96 1.27 13.27
CA TYR A 82 -1.45 2.05 12.15
C TYR A 82 -2.28 3.33 11.94
N LYS A 83 -3.62 3.21 11.95
CA LYS A 83 -4.52 4.38 11.84
C LYS A 83 -4.31 5.37 12.99
N ALA A 84 -4.15 4.88 14.21
CA ALA A 84 -3.90 5.73 15.38
C ALA A 84 -2.57 6.49 15.25
N VAL A 85 -1.50 5.81 14.80
CA VAL A 85 -0.19 6.42 14.56
C VAL A 85 -0.25 7.45 13.43
N ASP A 86 -0.94 7.15 12.33
CA ASP A 86 -1.09 8.09 11.23
C ASP A 86 -1.93 9.32 11.64
N GLN A 87 -2.99 9.13 12.41
CA GLN A 87 -3.78 10.23 12.98
C GLN A 87 -2.95 11.10 13.93
N GLN A 88 -2.12 10.51 14.79
CA GLN A 88 -1.24 11.24 15.70
C GLN A 88 -0.13 12.00 14.95
N ARG A 89 0.45 11.38 13.92
CA ARG A 89 1.39 12.06 13.02
C ARG A 89 0.71 13.21 12.29
N ASN A 90 -0.56 13.02 11.93
CA ASN A 90 -1.33 14.05 11.25
C ASN A 90 -1.75 15.21 12.16
N SER A 91 -1.99 14.97 13.45
CA SER A 91 -2.32 16.01 14.42
C SER A 91 -1.08 16.78 14.91
N THR A 92 0.12 16.20 14.80
CA THR A 92 1.38 16.84 15.18
C THR A 92 1.95 17.78 14.11
N LEU A 93 1.49 17.65 12.86
CA LEU A 93 1.80 18.58 11.75
C LEU A 93 0.59 19.45 11.46
N ASP A 94 0.61 20.68 11.97
CA ASP A 94 -0.41 21.69 11.67
C ASP A 94 -0.46 21.98 10.17
N ALA A 95 -1.65 22.34 9.65
CA ALA A 95 -1.89 22.57 8.23
C ALA A 95 -0.92 23.63 7.66
N GLY A 96 -0.57 24.65 8.44
CA GLY A 96 0.42 25.67 8.05
C GLY A 96 1.84 25.09 7.88
N GLN A 97 2.26 24.17 8.74
CA GLN A 97 3.57 23.52 8.66
C GLN A 97 3.66 22.59 7.44
N ARG A 98 2.57 21.87 7.14
CA ARG A 98 2.48 21.05 5.92
C ARG A 98 2.61 21.89 4.66
N VAL A 99 1.90 23.03 4.58
CA VAL A 99 1.98 23.94 3.43
C VAL A 99 3.38 24.54 3.29
N GLN A 100 4.04 24.90 4.39
CA GLN A 100 5.42 25.39 4.35
C GLN A 100 6.42 24.31 3.88
N LEU A 101 6.26 23.07 4.35
CA LEU A 101 7.09 21.95 3.91
C LEU A 101 6.85 21.62 2.44
N GLN A 102 5.59 21.62 1.99
CA GLN A 102 5.23 21.40 0.59
C GLN A 102 5.91 22.43 -0.32
N ARG A 103 5.81 23.73 0.02
CA ARG A 103 6.46 24.79 -0.78
C ARG A 103 7.97 24.65 -0.83
N LYS A 104 8.61 24.28 0.28
CA LYS A 104 10.06 24.02 0.30
C LYS A 104 10.43 22.83 -0.57
N LEU A 105 9.60 21.79 -0.56
CA LEU A 105 9.80 20.59 -1.36
C LEU A 105 9.65 20.86 -2.85
N ASP A 106 8.62 21.61 -3.25
CA ASP A 106 8.40 22.02 -4.65
C ASP A 106 9.60 22.84 -5.17
N GLY A 107 10.15 23.73 -4.34
CA GLY A 107 11.35 24.48 -4.68
C GLY A 107 12.59 23.60 -4.89
N LEU A 108 12.80 22.62 -4.00
CA LEU A 108 13.92 21.67 -4.13
C LEU A 108 13.77 20.76 -5.36
N ILE A 109 12.55 20.33 -5.70
CA ILE A 109 12.29 19.54 -6.90
C ILE A 109 12.66 20.34 -8.16
N GLN A 110 12.28 21.62 -8.21
CA GLN A 110 12.64 22.48 -9.33
C GLN A 110 14.16 22.67 -9.43
N GLU A 111 14.85 22.88 -8.31
CA GLU A 111 16.32 22.97 -8.32
C GLU A 111 16.98 21.68 -8.83
N ILE A 112 16.51 20.51 -8.38
CA ILE A 112 17.02 19.21 -8.85
C ILE A 112 16.80 19.07 -10.36
N GLN A 113 15.61 19.37 -10.87
CA GLN A 113 15.32 19.30 -12.30
C GLN A 113 16.25 20.20 -13.13
N VAL A 114 16.46 21.44 -12.67
CA VAL A 114 17.37 22.37 -13.35
C VAL A 114 18.81 21.87 -13.34
N VAL A 115 19.26 21.24 -12.25
CA VAL A 115 20.61 20.65 -12.17
C VAL A 115 20.73 19.41 -13.06
N GLU A 116 19.74 18.53 -13.07
CA GLU A 116 19.69 17.34 -13.93
C GLU A 116 19.69 17.73 -15.42
N GLU A 117 18.90 18.73 -15.82
CA GLU A 117 18.90 19.25 -17.20
C GLU A 117 20.25 19.82 -17.61
N LYS A 118 20.93 20.54 -16.71
CA LYS A 118 22.28 21.07 -16.97
C LYS A 118 23.32 19.95 -17.10
N LEU A 119 23.20 18.88 -16.32
CA LEU A 119 24.08 17.71 -16.41
C LEU A 119 23.85 16.92 -17.70
N LEU A 120 22.64 16.89 -18.23
CA LEU A 120 22.29 16.22 -19.49
C LEU A 120 22.76 16.98 -20.74
N GLN A 121 23.14 18.25 -20.61
CA GLN A 121 23.64 19.10 -21.70
C GLN A 121 25.18 19.18 -21.77
N LEU A 122 25.89 18.48 -20.88
CA LEU A 122 27.35 18.31 -20.87
C LEU A 122 27.74 16.95 -21.49
#